data_AF-A0A412VSL1-F1
#
_entry.id   AF-A0A412VSL1-F1
#
_cell.length_a   1.000
_cell.length_b   1.000
_cell.length_c   1.000
_cell.angle_alpha   90.00
_cell.angle_beta   90.00
_cell.angle_gamma   90.00
#
_symmetry.space_group_name_H-M   'P 1'
#
loop_
_entity.id
_entity.type
_entity.pdbx_description
1 polymer ?
#
loop_
_entity_poly.entity_id
_entity_poly.type
_entity_poly.pdbx_seq_one_letter_code
_entity_poly.pdbx_strand_id
1 'polypeptide(L)'
;MKKLLSFFVLFFPWKLKRFLLINIWKYEIHPKAKIGLSYIYPEHLIMEEGAYIGHLNVAIHLELIHMGKNCTISQKNWITGFPMADKSNFQDFPNRKPYLPVGGIKPVHT
;
A
#
# COMPACT_ATOMS: atom_id res chain seq x y z
N MET A 1 -5.05 -12.00 -11.42
CA MET A 1 -4.02 -11.93 -12.48
C MET A 1 -3.50 -10.50 -12.70
N LYS A 2 -3.01 -9.80 -11.66
CA LYS A 2 -2.47 -8.43 -11.79
C LYS A 2 -0.94 -8.34 -11.60
N LYS A 3 -0.25 -9.44 -11.28
CA LYS A 3 1.17 -9.43 -10.90
C LYS A 3 2.09 -8.93 -12.02
N LEU A 4 1.87 -9.38 -13.25
CA LEU A 4 2.66 -8.95 -14.41
C LEU A 4 2.46 -7.44 -14.69
N LEU A 5 1.20 -6.98 -14.66
CA LEU A 5 0.87 -5.57 -14.82
C LEU A 5 1.47 -4.71 -13.69
N SER A 6 1.45 -5.21 -12.45
CA SER A 6 2.04 -4.55 -11.28
C SER A 6 3.54 -4.30 -11.49
N PHE A 7 4.24 -5.26 -12.09
CA PHE A 7 5.66 -5.12 -12.39
C PHE A 7 5.94 -4.02 -13.42
N PHE A 8 5.14 -3.93 -14.50
CA PHE A 8 5.32 -2.88 -15.50
C PHE A 8 4.95 -1.48 -14.98
N VAL A 9 3.89 -1.37 -14.18
CA VAL A 9 3.44 -0.09 -13.57
C VAL A 9 4.51 0.55 -12.69
N LEU A 10 5.44 -0.24 -12.14
CA LEU A 10 6.57 0.24 -11.36
C LEU A 10 7.38 1.32 -12.09
N PHE A 11 7.62 1.12 -13.40
CA PHE A 11 8.51 1.94 -14.22
C PHE A 11 7.82 3.13 -14.88
N PHE A 12 6.51 3.28 -14.72
CA PHE A 12 5.75 4.34 -15.38
C PHE A 12 5.97 5.71 -14.71
N PRO A 13 5.91 6.82 -15.47
CA PRO A 13 5.90 8.17 -14.92
C PRO A 13 4.78 8.35 -13.89
N TRP A 14 5.04 9.12 -12.83
CA TRP A 14 4.15 9.18 -11.65
C TRP A 14 2.68 9.48 -11.99
N LYS A 15 2.39 10.40 -12.93
CA LYS A 15 1.01 10.73 -13.32
C LYS A 15 0.27 9.51 -13.86
N LEU A 16 0.91 8.73 -14.74
CA LEU A 16 0.33 7.51 -15.31
C LEU A 16 0.27 6.39 -14.27
N LYS A 17 1.34 6.19 -13.49
CA LYS A 17 1.38 5.23 -12.38
C LYS A 17 0.22 5.48 -11.41
N ARG A 18 0.06 6.71 -10.93
CA ARG A 18 -1.03 7.11 -10.03
C ARG A 18 -2.40 6.86 -10.65
N PHE A 19 -2.60 7.22 -11.91
CA PHE A 19 -3.87 6.97 -12.62
C PHE A 19 -4.22 5.47 -12.63
N LEU A 20 -3.25 4.61 -12.97
CA LEU A 20 -3.48 3.17 -13.00
C LEU A 20 -3.73 2.59 -11.60
N LEU A 21 -2.97 3.01 -10.59
CA LEU A 21 -3.15 2.60 -9.20
C LEU A 21 -4.56 2.95 -8.68
N ILE A 22 -5.07 4.13 -8.97
CA ILE A 22 -6.42 4.54 -8.58
C ILE A 22 -7.49 3.75 -9.35
N ASN A 23 -7.35 3.61 -10.67
CA ASN A 23 -8.44 3.06 -11.48
C ASN A 23 -8.50 1.53 -11.48
N ILE A 24 -7.36 0.85 -11.47
CA ILE A 24 -7.24 -0.62 -11.57
C ILE A 24 -7.15 -1.28 -10.19
N TRP A 25 -6.42 -0.66 -9.25
CA TRP A 25 -6.27 -1.16 -7.87
C TRP A 25 -7.20 -0.48 -6.88
N LYS A 26 -7.98 0.53 -7.30
CA LYS A 26 -8.96 1.22 -6.43
C LYS A 26 -8.31 1.86 -5.20
N TYR A 27 -7.05 2.25 -5.32
CA TYR A 27 -6.32 2.92 -4.23
C TYR A 27 -6.75 4.37 -4.06
N GLU A 28 -6.67 4.85 -2.83
CA GLU A 28 -6.96 6.22 -2.45
C GLU A 28 -5.66 7.00 -2.31
N ILE A 29 -5.24 7.67 -3.39
CA ILE A 29 -3.96 8.39 -3.43
C ILE A 29 -4.21 9.87 -3.65
N HIS A 30 -3.94 10.70 -2.64
CA HIS A 30 -4.08 12.15 -2.73
C HIS A 30 -3.22 12.71 -3.91
N PRO A 31 -3.66 13.77 -4.62
CA PRO A 31 -2.88 14.34 -5.74
C PRO A 31 -1.46 14.78 -5.37
N LYS A 32 -1.25 15.21 -4.12
CA LYS A 32 0.06 15.61 -3.58
C LYS A 32 0.88 14.44 -3.00
N ALA A 33 0.34 13.24 -2.94
CA ALA A 33 1.07 12.05 -2.49
C ALA A 33 1.96 11.51 -3.61
N LYS A 34 3.02 10.78 -3.26
CA LYS A 34 3.96 10.20 -4.23
C LYS A 34 4.51 8.85 -3.80
N ILE A 35 4.62 7.92 -4.75
CA ILE A 35 5.36 6.67 -4.58
C ILE A 35 6.53 6.67 -5.57
N GLY A 36 7.74 6.44 -5.07
CA GLY A 36 8.93 6.25 -5.89
C GLY A 36 8.91 4.97 -6.70
N LEU A 37 10.11 4.54 -7.12
CA LEU A 37 10.33 3.25 -7.78
C LEU A 37 10.21 2.11 -6.75
N SER A 38 8.99 1.82 -6.31
CA SER A 38 8.66 0.85 -5.27
C SER A 38 7.47 -0.01 -5.67
N TYR A 39 7.53 -1.29 -5.29
CA TYR A 39 6.53 -2.33 -5.55
C TYR A 39 5.58 -2.42 -4.36
N ILE A 40 4.51 -1.62 -4.40
CA ILE A 40 3.56 -1.43 -3.29
C ILE A 40 2.19 -1.89 -3.77
N TYR A 41 1.78 -3.08 -3.32
CA TYR A 41 0.52 -3.70 -3.72
C TYR A 41 -0.17 -4.42 -2.55
N PRO A 42 -0.60 -3.69 -1.49
CA PRO A 42 -1.53 -4.21 -0.50
C PRO A 42 -2.94 -4.38 -1.10
N GLU A 43 -3.87 -4.98 -0.35
CA GLU A 43 -5.28 -5.03 -0.78
C GLU A 43 -5.88 -3.62 -0.81
N HIS A 44 -5.64 -2.84 0.24
CA HIS A 44 -6.05 -1.43 0.34
C HIS A 44 -4.86 -0.51 0.59
N LEU A 45 -4.81 0.61 -0.13
CA LEU A 45 -3.81 1.66 0.04
C LEU A 45 -4.50 3.02 0.14
N ILE A 46 -4.24 3.71 1.25
CA ILE A 46 -4.67 5.08 1.50
C ILE A 46 -3.43 5.94 1.72
N MET A 47 -3.25 6.96 0.89
CA MET A 47 -2.17 7.94 1.01
C MET A 47 -2.76 9.35 1.06
N GLU A 48 -2.67 9.98 2.22
CA GLU A 48 -3.16 11.34 2.44
C GLU A 48 -2.23 12.41 1.86
N GLU A 49 -2.61 13.68 2.03
CA GLU A 49 -1.88 14.83 1.49
C GLU A 49 -0.40 14.83 1.92
N GLY A 50 0.50 14.93 0.95
CA GLY A 50 1.95 14.99 1.20
C GLY A 50 2.58 13.66 1.63
N ALA A 51 1.82 12.56 1.69
CA ALA A 51 2.38 11.24 1.99
C ALA A 51 3.37 10.80 0.91
N TYR A 52 4.51 10.25 1.34
CA TYR A 52 5.59 9.83 0.46
C TYR A 52 6.08 8.42 0.78
N ILE A 53 6.16 7.57 -0.25
CA ILE A 53 6.92 6.32 -0.20
C ILE A 53 8.14 6.49 -1.07
N GLY A 54 9.33 6.35 -0.49
CA GLY A 54 10.62 6.41 -1.19
C GLY A 54 10.82 5.26 -2.18
N HIS A 55 12.02 5.15 -2.72
CA HIS A 55 12.38 4.14 -3.71
C HIS A 55 12.71 2.77 -3.08
N LEU A 56 12.65 1.72 -3.90
CA LEU A 56 13.09 0.36 -3.58
C LEU A 56 12.37 -0.28 -2.38
N ASN A 57 11.14 0.14 -2.08
CA ASN A 57 10.31 -0.53 -1.10
C ASN A 57 9.52 -1.66 -1.77
N VAL A 58 9.34 -2.75 -1.04
CA VAL A 58 8.44 -3.86 -1.36
C VAL A 58 7.40 -3.93 -0.24
N ALA A 59 6.12 -3.77 -0.58
CA ALA A 59 5.03 -3.91 0.39
C ALA A 59 3.88 -4.73 -0.21
N ILE A 60 3.71 -5.96 0.29
CA ILE A 60 2.79 -6.98 -0.25
C ILE A 60 2.14 -7.78 0.88
N HIS A 61 1.07 -8.53 0.56
CA HIS A 61 0.37 -9.41 1.52
C HIS A 61 -0.23 -8.69 2.75
N LEU A 62 -0.39 -7.37 2.67
CA LEU A 62 -1.02 -6.53 3.69
C LEU A 62 -2.46 -6.27 3.27
N GLU A 63 -3.36 -6.25 4.25
CA GLU A 63 -4.76 -5.88 4.00
C GLU A 63 -4.87 -4.37 3.79
N LEU A 64 -4.17 -3.58 4.59
CA LEU A 64 -4.22 -2.12 4.52
C LEU A 64 -2.85 -1.50 4.75
N ILE A 65 -2.49 -0.53 3.91
CA ILE A 65 -1.50 0.49 4.23
C ILE A 65 -2.22 1.83 4.28
N HIS A 66 -2.17 2.50 5.43
CA HIS A 66 -2.69 3.87 5.58
C HIS A 66 -1.54 4.81 5.94
N MET A 67 -1.28 5.77 5.07
CA MET A 67 -0.30 6.83 5.29
C MET A 67 -1.02 8.16 5.54
N GLY A 68 -0.85 8.70 6.74
CA GLY A 68 -1.35 10.00 7.14
C GLY A 68 -0.67 11.17 6.41
N LYS A 69 -1.14 12.40 6.68
CA LYS A 69 -0.60 13.61 6.06
C LYS A 69 0.90 13.76 6.31
N ASN A 70 1.65 14.14 5.28
CA ASN A 70 3.10 14.37 5.32
C ASN A 70 3.93 13.20 5.86
N CYS A 71 3.37 11.99 5.91
CA CYS A 71 4.07 10.82 6.41
C CYS A 71 5.01 10.25 5.35
N THR A 72 6.16 9.74 5.81
CA THR A 72 7.17 9.18 4.92
C THR A 72 7.50 7.74 5.31
N ILE A 73 7.39 6.82 4.35
CA ILE A 73 8.15 5.58 4.35
C ILE A 73 9.39 5.88 3.50
N SER A 74 10.58 5.73 4.09
CA SER A 74 11.85 6.02 3.42
C SER A 74 12.17 5.00 2.32
N GLN A 75 13.38 4.46 2.23
CA GLN A 75 13.78 3.62 1.09
C GLN A 75 14.17 2.22 1.54
N LYS A 76 14.14 1.25 0.63
CA LYS A 76 14.70 -0.11 0.81
C LYS A 76 14.06 -0.95 1.92
N ASN A 77 12.77 -0.73 2.23
CA ASN A 77 12.06 -1.57 3.19
C ASN A 77 11.42 -2.78 2.51
N TRP A 78 11.39 -3.91 3.20
CA TRP A 78 10.59 -5.07 2.85
C TRP A 78 9.51 -5.27 3.90
N ILE A 79 8.27 -4.98 3.54
CA ILE A 79 7.12 -4.97 4.44
C ILE A 79 6.13 -6.02 3.95
N THR A 80 5.80 -6.99 4.80
CA THR A 80 4.83 -8.04 4.44
C THR A 80 3.93 -8.36 5.62
N GLY A 81 2.68 -8.67 5.32
CA GLY A 81 1.75 -9.28 6.26
C GLY A 81 1.52 -10.74 5.92
N PHE A 82 0.76 -11.43 6.77
CA PHE A 82 0.14 -12.69 6.39
C PHE A 82 -1.25 -12.37 5.78
N PRO A 83 -1.60 -12.84 4.57
CA PRO A 83 -2.85 -12.47 3.91
C PRO A 83 -4.08 -12.87 4.74
N MET A 84 -5.10 -12.03 4.91
CA MET A 84 -6.32 -12.38 5.67
C MET A 84 -7.04 -13.62 5.11
N ALA A 85 -7.02 -13.79 3.78
CA ALA A 85 -7.61 -14.93 3.09
C ALA A 85 -6.93 -16.27 3.45
N ASP A 86 -5.66 -16.25 3.86
CA ASP A 86 -4.94 -17.43 4.30
C ASP A 86 -5.00 -17.54 5.83
N LYS A 87 -5.69 -18.57 6.31
CA LYS A 87 -5.86 -18.84 7.73
C LYS A 87 -4.94 -19.94 8.25
N SER A 88 -4.18 -20.63 7.39
CA SER A 88 -3.40 -21.83 7.74
C SER A 88 -2.61 -21.68 9.04
N ASN A 89 -1.89 -20.57 9.20
CA ASN A 89 -1.00 -20.28 10.33
C ASN A 89 -1.60 -19.36 11.41
N PHE A 90 -2.85 -18.88 11.25
CA PHE A 90 -3.46 -17.89 12.15
C PHE A 90 -4.94 -18.19 12.44
N GLN A 91 -5.32 -19.48 12.47
CA GLN A 91 -6.70 -19.91 12.71
C GLN A 91 -7.22 -19.41 14.07
N ASP A 92 -6.35 -19.40 15.07
CA ASP A 92 -6.66 -18.97 16.45
C ASP A 92 -6.77 -17.44 16.61
N PHE A 93 -6.45 -16.68 15.56
CA PHE A 93 -6.46 -15.20 15.58
C PHE A 93 -7.47 -14.64 14.56
N PRO A 94 -8.78 -14.88 14.74
CA PRO A 94 -9.80 -14.47 13.78
C PRO A 94 -9.92 -12.95 13.61
N ASN A 95 -9.51 -12.18 14.63
CA ASN A 95 -9.60 -10.72 14.66
C ASN A 95 -8.27 -10.01 14.30
N ARG A 96 -7.31 -10.73 13.71
CA ARG A 96 -6.02 -10.12 13.32
C ARG A 96 -6.23 -9.04 12.25
N LYS A 97 -5.37 -8.02 12.28
CA LYS A 97 -5.41 -6.88 11.37
C LYS A 97 -4.02 -6.69 10.77
N PRO A 98 -3.72 -7.27 9.59
CA PRO A 98 -2.42 -7.11 8.93
C PRO A 98 -2.36 -5.73 8.24
N TYR A 99 -2.42 -4.69 9.07
CA TYR A 99 -2.48 -3.29 8.67
C TYR A 99 -1.15 -2.61 8.97
N LEU A 100 -0.76 -1.65 8.14
CA LEU A 100 0.36 -0.76 8.38
C LEU A 100 -0.12 0.69 8.43
N PRO A 101 -0.51 1.21 9.60
CA PRO A 101 -0.76 2.62 9.79
C PRO A 101 0.55 3.40 9.98
N VAL A 102 0.71 4.51 9.27
CA VAL A 102 1.88 5.39 9.36
C VAL A 102 1.40 6.82 9.61
N GLY A 103 1.73 7.35 10.80
CA GLY A 103 1.42 8.71 11.24
C GLY A 103 -0.06 9.03 11.42
N GLY A 104 -0.82 8.04 11.88
CA GLY A 104 -2.23 8.18 12.29
C GLY A 104 -3.08 7.07 11.70
N ILE A 105 -4.13 6.68 12.42
CA ILE A 105 -5.17 5.76 11.96
C ILE A 105 -6.41 6.62 11.75
N LYS A 106 -6.91 6.76 10.53
CA LYS A 106 -8.34 7.08 10.38
C LYS A 106 -9.08 5.80 10.74
N PRO A 107 -10.08 5.83 11.62
CA PRO A 107 -10.87 4.64 11.90
C PRO A 107 -11.52 4.18 10.60
N VAL A 108 -10.95 3.14 9.99
CA VAL A 108 -11.54 2.47 8.84
C VAL A 108 -12.64 1.60 9.43
N HIS A 109 -13.87 2.13 9.38
CA HIS A 109 -15.15 1.52 9.76
C HIS A 109 -15.30 1.08 11.24
N THR A 110 -15.94 1.94 12.03
CA THR A 110 -16.96 1.50 13.02
C THR A 110 -18.27 1.21 12.30
#